data_AF-A0A844CJW6-F1
#
_entry.id   AF-A0A844CJW6-F1
#
_cell.length_a   1.000
_cell.length_b   1.000
_cell.length_c   1.000
_cell.angle_alpha   90.00
_cell.angle_beta   90.00
_cell.angle_gamma   90.00
#
_symmetry.space_group_name_H-M   'P 1'
#
loop_
_entity.id
_entity.type
_entity.pdbx_description
1 polymer ?
#
loop_
_entity_poly.entity_id
_entity_poly.type
_entity_poly.pdbx_seq_one_letter_code
_entity_poly.pdbx_strand_id
1 'polypeptide(L)'
;MVEEAAYNIWKQATPARQARYMALSKDGRTELDRLLAQNAASAFMSDIERSLSKARSGVEAFQEAASELSIVVEARQALYKQGEARILAWLRKGTVVAVAYEAPRKLSDLPAEVPAEVICAAKSLDWETGTLKVSGLHLVELRFLPSQYAEEIRAVVPPATDVRASNQAETEPSEPTRPVGRPAIGPFIEEAFRALLKAGEIDLSTSMTSHYPLVRKWLENVRPEVITQPGMPGDEAIRKTISPLFKDAKKRSN
;
A
#
# COMPACT_ATOMS: atom_id res chain seq x y z
N MET A 1 -1.70 -29.10 -5.17
CA MET A 1 -0.76 -29.34 -4.03
C MET A 1 -0.19 -28.04 -3.47
N VAL A 2 0.31 -27.11 -4.30
CA VAL A 2 0.87 -25.82 -3.84
C VAL A 2 -0.18 -24.95 -3.11
N GLU A 3 -1.39 -24.82 -3.65
CA GLU A 3 -2.46 -24.02 -3.03
C GLU A 3 -2.89 -24.54 -1.64
N GLU A 4 -2.96 -25.86 -1.48
CA GLU A 4 -3.33 -26.49 -0.21
C GLU A 4 -2.26 -26.28 0.86
N ALA A 5 -0.98 -26.39 0.48
CA ALA A 5 0.14 -26.10 1.37
C ALA A 5 0.15 -24.61 1.80
N ALA A 6 -0.06 -23.69 0.85
CA ALA A 6 -0.12 -22.25 1.13
C ALA A 6 -1.28 -21.91 2.10
N TYR A 7 -2.42 -22.54 1.90
CA TYR A 7 -3.58 -22.38 2.77
C TYR A 7 -3.36 -22.93 4.18
N ASN A 8 -2.68 -24.06 4.30
CA ASN A 8 -2.33 -24.64 5.61
C ASN A 8 -1.33 -23.75 6.37
N ILE A 9 -0.32 -23.22 5.68
CA ILE A 9 0.62 -22.25 6.28
C ILE A 9 -0.13 -20.99 6.72
N TRP A 10 -1.05 -20.47 5.90
CA TRP A 10 -1.86 -19.30 6.23
C TRP A 10 -2.70 -19.49 7.51
N LYS A 11 -3.25 -20.70 7.70
CA LYS A 11 -4.01 -21.07 8.91
C LYS A 11 -3.14 -21.08 10.17
N GLN A 12 -1.88 -21.47 10.04
CA GLN A 12 -0.94 -21.51 11.18
C GLN A 12 -0.37 -20.13 11.52
N ALA A 13 -0.38 -19.19 10.55
CA ALA A 13 0.12 -17.85 10.77
C ALA A 13 -0.80 -17.04 11.71
N THR A 14 -0.18 -16.30 12.64
CA THR A 14 -0.88 -15.49 13.65
C THR A 14 -1.17 -14.10 13.09
N PRO A 15 -2.43 -13.64 13.07
CA PRO A 15 -2.78 -12.28 12.62
C PRO A 15 -2.05 -11.19 13.41
N ALA A 16 -1.69 -10.07 12.76
CA ALA A 16 -0.90 -8.99 13.37
C ALA A 16 -1.43 -8.51 14.73
N ARG A 17 -2.76 -8.32 14.82
CA ARG A 17 -3.44 -7.91 16.06
C ARG A 17 -3.19 -8.87 17.22
N GLN A 18 -3.25 -10.17 16.94
CA GLN A 18 -3.02 -11.21 17.94
C GLN A 18 -1.51 -11.40 18.20
N ALA A 19 -0.67 -11.24 17.19
CA ALA A 19 0.77 -11.42 17.31
C ALA A 19 1.39 -10.46 18.33
N ARG A 20 1.00 -9.17 18.34
CA ARG A 20 1.49 -8.22 19.35
C ARG A 20 1.04 -8.58 20.78
N TYR A 21 -0.14 -9.16 20.96
CA TYR A 21 -0.57 -9.68 22.27
C TYR A 21 0.27 -10.90 22.67
N MET A 22 0.46 -11.85 21.76
CA MET A 22 1.25 -13.06 22.00
C MET A 22 2.73 -12.76 22.28
N ALA A 23 3.25 -11.66 21.73
CA ALA A 23 4.62 -11.22 21.95
C ALA A 23 4.89 -10.65 23.35
N LEU A 24 3.85 -10.31 24.11
CA LEU A 24 3.99 -9.86 25.49
C LEU A 24 4.48 -10.99 26.41
N SER A 25 5.12 -10.60 27.51
CA SER A 25 5.44 -11.56 28.58
C SER A 25 4.14 -12.07 29.20
N LYS A 26 4.22 -13.15 29.97
CA LYS A 26 3.06 -13.65 30.73
C LYS A 26 2.43 -12.53 31.55
N ASP A 27 3.24 -11.80 32.31
CA ASP A 27 2.77 -10.68 33.14
C ASP A 27 2.18 -9.54 32.31
N GLY A 28 2.81 -9.22 31.16
CA GLY A 28 2.28 -8.18 30.26
C GLY A 28 0.93 -8.55 29.65
N ARG A 29 0.69 -9.83 29.34
CA ARG A 29 -0.61 -10.33 28.88
C ARG A 29 -1.66 -10.25 29.98
N THR A 30 -1.32 -10.75 31.17
CA THR A 30 -2.21 -10.69 32.35
C THR A 30 -2.60 -9.25 32.69
N GLU A 31 -1.65 -8.33 32.62
CA GLU A 31 -1.92 -6.91 32.85
C GLU A 31 -2.79 -6.29 31.76
N LEU A 32 -2.55 -6.62 30.48
CA LEU A 32 -3.40 -6.17 29.39
C LEU A 32 -4.83 -6.69 29.52
N ASP A 33 -5.00 -7.97 29.90
CA ASP A 33 -6.31 -8.57 30.14
C ASP A 33 -7.03 -7.90 31.32
N ARG A 34 -6.30 -7.58 32.39
CA ARG A 34 -6.81 -6.82 33.53
C ARG A 34 -7.31 -5.43 33.11
N LEU A 35 -6.52 -4.69 32.34
CA LEU A 35 -6.87 -3.36 31.84
C LEU A 35 -8.06 -3.40 30.86
N LEU A 36 -8.18 -4.45 30.05
CA LEU A 36 -9.34 -4.67 29.18
C LEU A 36 -10.61 -4.91 29.99
N ALA A 37 -10.53 -5.71 31.06
CA ALA A 37 -11.65 -5.98 31.95
C ALA A 37 -12.10 -4.73 32.74
N GLN A 38 -11.16 -3.89 33.17
CA GLN A 38 -11.48 -2.62 33.86
C GLN A 38 -12.34 -1.69 33.00
N ASN A 39 -12.08 -1.62 31.69
CA ASN A 39 -12.86 -0.77 30.78
C ASN A 39 -14.31 -1.25 30.59
N ALA A 40 -14.55 -2.56 30.58
CA ALA A 40 -15.90 -3.10 30.48
C ALA A 40 -16.71 -2.77 31.75
N ALA A 41 -16.07 -2.87 32.92
CA ALA A 41 -16.66 -2.52 34.20
C ALA A 41 -16.88 -1.00 34.34
N SER A 42 -15.90 -0.18 33.93
CA SER A 42 -16.02 1.28 34.02
C SER A 42 -17.01 1.86 33.01
N ALA A 43 -17.10 1.32 31.79
CA ALA A 43 -18.14 1.72 30.84
C ALA A 43 -19.54 1.43 31.40
N PHE A 44 -19.74 0.25 31.99
CA PHE A 44 -20.99 -0.13 32.66
C PHE A 44 -21.31 0.77 33.86
N MET A 45 -20.32 1.06 34.71
CA MET A 45 -20.49 1.95 35.87
C MET A 45 -20.78 3.39 35.45
N SER A 46 -20.13 3.88 34.38
CA SER A 46 -20.37 5.23 33.85
C SER A 46 -21.77 5.39 33.25
N ASP A 47 -22.36 4.33 32.70
CA ASP A 47 -23.76 4.34 32.24
C ASP A 47 -24.74 4.35 33.42
N ILE A 48 -24.41 3.67 34.53
CA ILE A 48 -25.17 3.71 35.78
C ILE A 48 -25.05 5.09 36.44
N GLU A 49 -23.84 5.65 36.55
CA GLU A 49 -23.61 6.99 37.10
C GLU A 49 -24.21 8.08 36.22
N ARG A 50 -24.18 7.96 34.89
CA ARG A 50 -24.88 8.89 33.99
C ARG A 50 -26.40 8.82 34.17
N SER A 51 -26.93 7.64 34.55
CA SER A 51 -28.34 7.46 34.90
C SER A 51 -28.68 8.06 36.27
N LEU A 52 -27.75 8.03 37.23
CA LEU A 52 -27.91 8.56 38.59
C LEU A 52 -27.57 10.07 38.73
N SER A 53 -26.60 10.59 37.97
CA SER A 53 -26.12 11.98 37.96
C SER A 53 -27.10 12.97 37.31
N LYS A 54 -28.21 12.49 36.76
CA LYS A 54 -29.40 13.34 36.52
C LYS A 54 -29.93 13.99 37.82
N ALA A 55 -29.43 13.62 39.01
CA ALA A 55 -29.80 14.18 40.30
C ALA A 55 -28.75 15.10 41.00
N ARG A 56 -27.49 15.21 40.55
CA ARG A 56 -26.48 16.18 41.11
C ARG A 56 -25.26 16.37 40.18
N SER A 57 -24.50 17.46 40.38
CA SER A 57 -23.54 18.10 39.45
C SER A 57 -22.58 17.15 38.69
N GLY A 58 -23.00 16.74 37.49
CA GLY A 58 -22.32 15.73 36.67
C GLY A 58 -21.05 16.17 35.94
N VAL A 59 -20.54 17.40 36.12
CA VAL A 59 -19.36 17.87 35.36
C VAL A 59 -18.04 17.43 36.02
N GLU A 60 -17.91 17.55 37.35
CA GLU A 60 -16.70 17.13 38.07
C GLU A 60 -16.52 15.61 38.06
N ALA A 61 -17.61 14.87 38.32
CA ALA A 61 -17.62 13.40 38.23
C ALA A 61 -17.27 12.91 36.80
N PHE A 62 -17.70 13.63 35.76
CA PHE A 62 -17.34 13.31 34.39
C PHE A 62 -15.86 13.57 34.09
N GLN A 63 -15.28 14.66 34.59
CA GLN A 63 -13.86 14.98 34.41
C GLN A 63 -12.93 13.97 35.11
N GLU A 64 -13.29 13.55 36.32
CA GLU A 64 -12.57 12.52 37.07
C GLU A 64 -12.62 11.17 36.33
N ALA A 65 -13.83 10.73 35.93
CA ALA A 65 -14.00 9.50 35.16
C ALA A 65 -13.25 9.52 33.81
N ALA A 66 -13.23 10.65 33.11
CA ALA A 66 -12.49 10.79 31.85
C ALA A 66 -10.96 10.68 32.06
N SER A 67 -10.46 11.18 33.19
CA SER A 67 -9.03 11.14 33.54
C SER A 67 -8.58 9.72 33.92
N GLU A 68 -9.42 8.96 34.65
CA GLU A 68 -9.13 7.56 34.93
C GLU A 68 -9.13 6.69 33.66
N LEU A 69 -10.09 6.95 32.76
CA LEU A 69 -10.14 6.27 31.46
C LEU A 69 -8.92 6.57 30.59
N SER A 70 -8.40 7.81 30.61
CA SER A 70 -7.20 8.15 29.82
C SER A 70 -5.97 7.37 30.29
N ILE A 71 -5.77 7.25 31.62
CA ILE A 71 -4.67 6.47 32.21
C ILE A 71 -4.74 5.00 31.77
N VAL A 72 -5.93 4.38 31.82
CA VAL A 72 -6.11 2.99 31.40
C VAL A 72 -5.86 2.82 29.90
N VAL A 73 -6.33 3.75 29.07
CA VAL A 73 -6.11 3.74 27.63
C VAL A 73 -4.62 3.87 27.30
N GLU A 74 -3.90 4.79 27.95
CA GLU A 74 -2.46 4.99 27.77
C GLU A 74 -1.66 3.75 28.18
N ALA A 75 -1.98 3.14 29.33
CA ALA A 75 -1.34 1.91 29.80
C ALA A 75 -1.53 0.76 28.80
N ARG A 76 -2.73 0.61 28.25
CA ARG A 76 -3.01 -0.39 27.20
C ARG A 76 -2.20 -0.13 25.93
N GLN A 77 -2.15 1.12 25.48
CA GLN A 77 -1.37 1.50 24.30
C GLN A 77 0.13 1.24 24.52
N ALA A 78 0.65 1.46 25.72
CA ALA A 78 2.04 1.15 26.05
C ALA A 78 2.34 -0.34 25.93
N LEU A 79 1.45 -1.21 26.43
CA LEU A 79 1.59 -2.66 26.28
C LEU A 79 1.50 -3.09 24.82
N TYR A 80 0.56 -2.56 24.04
CA TYR A 80 0.52 -2.86 22.61
C TYR A 80 1.82 -2.46 21.90
N LYS A 81 2.33 -1.24 22.14
CA LYS A 81 3.62 -0.79 21.58
C LYS A 81 4.77 -1.70 21.99
N GLN A 82 4.77 -2.24 23.22
CA GLN A 82 5.77 -3.19 23.67
C GLN A 82 5.70 -4.50 22.88
N GLY A 83 4.51 -5.04 22.66
CA GLY A 83 4.29 -6.23 21.85
C GLY A 83 4.71 -6.04 20.39
N GLU A 84 4.33 -4.90 19.80
CA GLU A 84 4.69 -4.49 18.43
C GLU A 84 6.22 -4.38 18.29
N ALA A 85 6.89 -3.72 19.22
CA ALA A 85 8.35 -3.60 19.22
C ALA A 85 9.06 -4.96 19.30
N ARG A 86 8.51 -5.92 20.04
CA ARG A 86 9.06 -7.29 20.12
C ARG A 86 8.89 -8.05 18.81
N ILE A 87 7.72 -7.98 18.17
CA ILE A 87 7.52 -8.58 16.84
C ILE A 87 8.52 -8.00 15.83
N LEU A 88 8.68 -6.67 15.80
CA LEU A 88 9.65 -6.02 14.92
C LEU A 88 11.09 -6.45 15.23
N ALA A 89 11.44 -6.65 16.50
CA ALA A 89 12.75 -7.19 16.87
C ALA A 89 12.94 -8.64 16.41
N TRP A 90 11.90 -9.48 16.48
CA TRP A 90 11.95 -10.86 15.99
C TRP A 90 12.06 -10.94 14.46
N LEU A 91 11.38 -10.05 13.73
CA LEU A 91 11.52 -9.93 12.27
C LEU A 91 12.95 -9.59 11.87
N ARG A 92 13.55 -8.57 12.50
CA ARG A 92 14.96 -8.19 12.23
C ARG A 92 15.95 -9.31 12.53
N LYS A 93 15.64 -10.17 13.50
CA LYS A 93 16.46 -11.33 13.85
C LYS A 93 16.19 -12.56 12.98
N GLY A 94 15.17 -12.52 12.11
CA GLY A 94 14.75 -13.67 11.32
C GLY A 94 14.15 -14.82 12.15
N THR A 95 13.67 -14.54 13.37
CA THR A 95 13.00 -15.55 14.23
C THR A 95 11.54 -15.75 13.84
N VAL A 96 10.93 -14.73 13.24
CA VAL A 96 9.60 -14.79 12.64
C VAL A 96 9.67 -14.24 11.22
N VAL A 97 8.81 -14.75 10.36
CA VAL A 97 8.57 -14.22 9.02
C VAL A 97 7.16 -13.67 8.94
N ALA A 98 6.95 -12.74 8.02
CA ALA A 98 5.66 -12.11 7.80
C ALA A 98 5.10 -12.52 6.44
N VAL A 99 3.79 -12.76 6.38
CA VAL A 99 3.06 -13.07 5.15
C VAL A 99 1.81 -12.22 5.06
N ALA A 100 1.46 -11.80 3.85
CA ALA A 100 0.27 -10.98 3.60
C ALA A 100 -0.25 -11.21 2.17
N TYR A 101 -1.46 -10.70 1.89
CA TYR A 101 -1.95 -10.59 0.51
C TYR A 101 -1.72 -9.18 -0.01
N GLU A 102 -1.49 -9.05 -1.32
CA GLU A 102 -1.57 -7.77 -2.00
C GLU A 102 -3.04 -7.44 -2.31
N ALA A 103 -3.42 -6.17 -2.12
CA ALA A 103 -4.75 -5.68 -2.46
C ALA A 103 -4.77 -5.05 -3.87
N PRO A 104 -5.86 -5.24 -4.66
CA PRO A 104 -7.06 -6.02 -4.34
C PRO A 104 -6.83 -7.53 -4.51
N ARG A 105 -7.29 -8.31 -3.52
CA ARG A 105 -7.13 -9.76 -3.47
C ARG A 105 -8.19 -10.48 -4.30
N LYS A 106 -7.80 -11.51 -5.04
CA LYS A 106 -8.64 -12.52 -5.69
C LYS A 106 -8.65 -13.83 -4.89
N LEU A 107 -9.63 -14.68 -5.16
CA LEU A 107 -9.75 -16.00 -4.48
C LEU A 107 -8.57 -16.92 -4.74
N SER A 108 -7.96 -16.84 -5.92
CA SER A 108 -6.80 -17.63 -6.33
C SER A 108 -5.46 -17.06 -5.85
N ASP A 109 -5.46 -15.88 -5.23
CA ASP A 109 -4.21 -15.26 -4.80
C ASP A 109 -3.62 -16.05 -3.64
N LEU A 110 -2.31 -16.26 -3.70
CA LEU A 110 -1.52 -16.85 -2.63
C LEU A 110 -0.96 -15.73 -1.73
N PRO A 111 -0.82 -15.98 -0.41
CA PRO A 111 -0.14 -15.02 0.45
C PRO A 111 1.32 -14.95 0.01
N ALA A 112 1.94 -13.77 0.09
CA ALA A 112 3.33 -13.51 -0.22
C ALA A 112 4.15 -13.24 1.04
N GLU A 113 5.40 -13.69 1.08
CA GLU A 113 6.33 -13.32 2.16
C GLU A 113 6.66 -11.83 2.03
N VAL A 114 6.48 -11.11 3.14
CA VAL A 114 6.74 -9.66 3.22
C VAL A 114 8.13 -9.46 3.84
N PRO A 115 9.08 -8.84 3.13
CA PRO A 115 10.42 -8.63 3.66
C PRO A 115 10.42 -7.85 4.97
N ALA A 116 11.27 -8.26 5.91
CA ALA A 116 11.35 -7.64 7.23
C ALA A 116 11.72 -6.15 7.12
N GLU A 117 12.53 -5.77 6.15
CA GLU A 117 12.95 -4.39 5.86
C GLU A 117 11.75 -3.52 5.50
N VAL A 118 10.82 -4.06 4.70
CA VAL A 118 9.62 -3.36 4.25
C VAL A 118 8.72 -3.05 5.44
N ILE A 119 8.53 -4.02 6.34
CA ILE A 119 7.73 -3.85 7.56
C ILE A 119 8.42 -2.89 8.54
N CYS A 120 9.72 -3.07 8.77
CA CYS A 120 10.48 -2.28 9.74
C CYS A 120 10.66 -0.82 9.31
N ALA A 121 10.68 -0.54 8.00
CA ALA A 121 10.76 0.80 7.44
C ALA A 121 9.39 1.48 7.31
N ALA A 122 8.30 0.71 7.40
CA ALA A 122 6.96 1.24 7.24
C ALA A 122 6.58 2.18 8.39
N LYS A 123 6.13 3.38 8.04
CA LYS A 123 5.55 4.33 9.00
C LYS A 123 4.10 4.01 9.36
N SER A 124 3.45 3.14 8.58
CA SER A 124 1.99 2.95 8.60
C SER A 124 1.60 1.48 8.52
N LEU A 125 2.11 0.65 9.45
CA LEU A 125 1.51 -0.65 9.74
C LEU A 125 0.35 -0.43 10.73
N ASP A 126 -0.86 -0.71 10.28
CA ASP A 126 -2.04 -0.81 11.14
C ASP A 126 -2.10 -2.23 11.71
N TRP A 127 -1.75 -2.36 12.98
CA TRP A 127 -1.76 -3.64 13.70
C TRP A 127 -3.15 -4.16 14.02
N GLU A 128 -4.18 -3.30 14.08
CA GLU A 128 -5.55 -3.75 14.35
C GLU A 128 -6.13 -4.47 13.14
N THR A 129 -5.92 -3.90 11.95
CA THR A 129 -6.43 -4.46 10.69
C THR A 129 -5.43 -5.38 9.99
N GLY A 130 -4.16 -5.36 10.39
CA GLY A 130 -3.09 -6.07 9.70
C GLY A 130 -2.80 -5.49 8.32
N THR A 131 -2.95 -4.17 8.16
CA THR A 131 -2.79 -3.50 6.87
C THR A 131 -1.47 -2.74 6.82
N LEU A 132 -0.72 -2.91 5.75
CA LEU A 132 0.55 -2.23 5.51
C LEU A 132 0.50 -1.49 4.18
N LYS A 133 0.73 -0.17 4.23
CA LYS A 133 0.87 0.69 3.05
C LYS A 133 2.29 1.23 2.97
N VAL A 134 3.01 0.93 1.88
CA VAL A 134 4.40 1.34 1.70
C VAL A 134 4.76 1.39 0.22
N SER A 135 5.35 2.49 -0.24
CA SER A 135 5.86 2.65 -1.63
C SER A 135 4.84 2.28 -2.73
N GLY A 136 3.55 2.57 -2.51
CA GLY A 136 2.47 2.23 -3.44
C GLY A 136 1.95 0.79 -3.34
N LEU A 137 2.60 -0.06 -2.52
CA LEU A 137 2.09 -1.38 -2.17
C LEU A 137 1.04 -1.27 -1.07
N HIS A 138 -0.01 -2.07 -1.20
CA HIS A 138 -1.05 -2.21 -0.20
C HIS A 138 -1.18 -3.68 0.16
N LEU A 139 -0.68 -4.03 1.33
CA LEU A 139 -0.69 -5.38 1.86
C LEU A 139 -1.77 -5.48 2.94
N VAL A 140 -2.55 -6.55 2.90
CA VAL A 140 -3.69 -6.79 3.79
C VAL A 140 -3.58 -8.14 4.49
N GLU A 141 -4.25 -8.24 5.64
CA GLU A 141 -4.28 -9.44 6.49
C GLU A 141 -2.89 -9.89 6.97
N LEU A 142 -1.95 -8.99 7.21
CA LEU A 142 -0.60 -9.31 7.65
C LEU A 142 -0.60 -10.31 8.84
N ARG A 143 0.13 -11.41 8.67
CA ARG A 143 0.32 -12.45 9.68
C ARG A 143 1.79 -12.75 9.91
N PHE A 144 2.07 -13.29 11.08
CA PHE A 144 3.42 -13.65 11.52
C PHE A 144 3.47 -15.12 11.88
N LEU A 145 4.60 -15.75 11.56
CA LEU A 145 4.82 -17.16 11.84
C LEU A 145 6.30 -17.43 12.17
N PRO A 146 6.61 -18.50 12.93
CA PRO A 146 8.00 -18.84 13.24
C PRO A 146 8.82 -19.16 11.98
N SER A 147 10.08 -18.73 11.95
CA SER A 147 10.94 -18.91 10.77
C SER A 147 11.28 -20.37 10.43
N GLN A 148 11.01 -21.32 11.32
CA GLN A 148 11.11 -22.75 11.02
C GLN A 148 10.20 -23.18 9.85
N TYR A 149 9.11 -22.44 9.59
CA TYR A 149 8.23 -22.66 8.44
C TYR A 149 8.62 -21.79 7.22
N ALA A 150 9.73 -21.03 7.30
CA ALA A 150 10.15 -20.13 6.22
C ALA A 150 10.57 -20.89 4.96
N GLU A 151 11.19 -22.08 5.09
CA GLU A 151 11.53 -22.91 3.93
C GLU A 151 10.29 -23.50 3.26
N GLU A 152 9.29 -23.91 4.04
CA GLU A 152 7.99 -24.34 3.52
C GLU A 152 7.24 -23.19 2.83
N ILE A 153 7.36 -21.97 3.35
CA ILE A 153 6.85 -20.76 2.69
C ILE A 153 7.58 -20.52 1.40
N ARG A 154 8.91 -20.40 1.39
CA ARG A 154 9.65 -20.09 0.15
C ARG A 154 9.47 -21.13 -0.95
N ALA A 155 9.23 -22.39 -0.57
CA ALA A 155 8.93 -23.45 -1.51
C ALA A 155 7.53 -23.32 -2.17
N VAL A 156 6.60 -22.58 -1.55
CA VAL A 156 5.17 -22.55 -1.92
C VAL A 156 4.69 -21.14 -2.26
N VAL A 157 5.35 -20.12 -1.71
CA VAL A 157 4.99 -18.72 -1.69
C VAL A 157 6.13 -17.92 -2.31
N PRO A 158 5.91 -17.24 -3.43
CA PRO A 158 6.93 -16.38 -4.01
C PRO A 158 7.21 -15.18 -3.07
N PRO A 159 8.47 -14.72 -3.00
CA PRO A 159 8.78 -13.48 -2.30
C PRO A 159 8.03 -12.31 -2.94
N ALA A 160 7.42 -11.44 -2.12
CA ALA A 160 6.60 -10.32 -2.60
C ALA A 160 7.36 -9.33 -3.52
N THR A 161 8.70 -9.41 -3.57
CA THR A 161 9.54 -8.55 -4.40
C THR A 161 9.49 -8.85 -5.90
N ASP A 162 8.99 -10.02 -6.33
CA ASP A 162 8.98 -10.44 -7.76
C ASP A 162 7.59 -10.81 -8.33
N VAL A 163 6.49 -10.41 -7.68
CA VAL A 163 5.12 -10.84 -8.05
C VAL A 163 4.48 -9.97 -9.16
N ARG A 164 5.28 -9.33 -10.02
CA ARG A 164 4.77 -8.89 -11.34
C ARG A 164 4.72 -10.03 -12.36
N ALA A 165 5.28 -11.20 -12.05
CA ALA A 165 5.36 -12.34 -12.96
C ALA A 165 4.19 -13.33 -12.86
N SER A 166 3.39 -13.33 -11.79
CA SER A 166 2.44 -14.43 -11.51
C SER A 166 1.06 -14.34 -12.17
N ASN A 167 0.89 -13.48 -13.19
CA ASN A 167 -0.38 -13.31 -13.90
C ASN A 167 -0.34 -13.75 -15.38
N GLN A 168 0.58 -14.63 -15.79
CA GLN A 168 0.56 -15.23 -17.14
C GLN A 168 1.04 -16.69 -17.14
N ALA A 169 0.10 -17.62 -16.96
CA ALA A 169 0.10 -18.96 -17.54
C ALA A 169 -1.39 -19.27 -17.73
N GLU A 170 -1.94 -19.35 -18.94
CA GLU A 170 -1.63 -20.33 -19.98
C GLU A 170 -1.51 -19.66 -21.36
N THR A 171 -0.39 -19.85 -22.06
CA THR A 171 -0.26 -20.12 -23.51
C THR A 171 1.23 -20.28 -23.81
N GLU A 172 1.61 -21.47 -24.30
CA GLU A 172 2.77 -21.88 -25.14
C GLU A 172 4.06 -21.02 -25.22
N PRO A 173 5.25 -21.66 -25.35
CA PRO A 173 6.55 -21.03 -25.20
C PRO A 173 6.85 -20.06 -26.34
N SER A 174 6.75 -18.76 -26.05
CA SER A 174 7.30 -17.70 -26.89
C SER A 174 8.30 -16.87 -26.09
N GLU A 175 9.40 -16.53 -26.75
CA GLU A 175 10.58 -15.83 -26.25
C GLU A 175 10.28 -14.61 -25.33
N PRO A 176 11.20 -14.25 -24.42
CA PRO A 176 10.92 -13.38 -23.29
C PRO A 176 10.66 -11.94 -23.74
N THR A 177 9.39 -11.64 -24.02
CA THR A 177 8.93 -10.28 -24.31
C THR A 177 8.36 -9.72 -23.01
N ARG A 178 9.14 -8.85 -22.35
CA ARG A 178 8.74 -8.14 -21.12
C ARG A 178 7.35 -7.49 -21.33
N PRO A 179 6.42 -7.56 -20.38
CA PRO A 179 5.15 -6.86 -20.51
C PRO A 179 5.41 -5.35 -20.55
N VAL A 180 5.15 -4.75 -21.71
CA VAL A 180 5.25 -3.32 -21.95
C VAL A 180 4.26 -2.63 -21.02
N GLY A 181 4.77 -2.03 -19.93
CA GLY A 181 3.98 -1.11 -19.14
C GLY A 181 3.36 -0.06 -20.07
N ARG A 182 2.14 0.40 -19.75
CA ARG A 182 1.36 1.41 -20.52
C ARG A 182 2.34 2.33 -21.27
N PRO A 183 2.38 2.28 -22.62
CA PRO A 183 3.35 3.03 -23.39
C PRO A 183 3.35 4.48 -22.93
N ALA A 184 4.53 4.98 -22.55
CA ALA A 184 4.64 6.38 -22.15
C ALA A 184 4.13 7.25 -23.32
N ILE A 185 3.20 8.15 -23.06
CA ILE A 185 2.62 9.01 -24.10
C ILE A 185 3.65 9.99 -24.69
N GLY A 186 4.73 10.26 -23.93
CA GLY A 186 5.83 11.14 -24.32
C GLY A 186 6.45 10.79 -25.68
N PRO A 187 6.97 9.57 -25.89
CA PRO A 187 7.47 9.13 -27.20
C PRO A 187 6.54 9.42 -28.38
N PHE A 188 5.23 9.21 -28.22
CA PHE A 188 4.26 9.49 -29.29
C PHE A 188 4.05 11.00 -29.50
N ILE A 189 4.06 11.80 -28.43
CA ILE A 189 4.05 13.26 -28.53
C ILE A 189 5.30 13.76 -29.26
N GLU A 190 6.47 13.17 -29.01
CA GLU A 190 7.70 13.51 -29.72
C GLU A 190 7.64 13.12 -31.21
N GLU A 191 7.13 11.92 -31.51
CA GLU A 191 6.90 11.45 -32.87
C GLU A 191 5.97 12.40 -33.63
N ALA A 192 4.84 12.76 -33.02
CA ALA A 192 3.87 13.70 -33.55
C ALA A 192 4.51 15.07 -33.82
N PHE A 193 5.26 15.61 -32.86
CA PHE A 193 5.95 16.90 -33.02
C PHE A 193 6.94 16.87 -34.18
N ARG A 194 7.76 15.83 -34.30
CA ARG A 194 8.74 15.70 -35.39
C ARG A 194 8.07 15.51 -36.75
N ALA A 195 6.99 14.73 -36.82
CA ALA A 195 6.23 14.51 -38.05
C ALA A 195 5.59 15.82 -38.52
N LEU A 196 4.93 16.57 -37.62
CA LEU A 196 4.32 17.85 -37.93
C LEU A 196 5.36 18.91 -38.30
N LEU A 197 6.51 18.95 -37.62
CA LEU A 197 7.61 19.85 -37.96
C LEU A 197 8.19 19.52 -39.34
N LYS A 198 8.37 18.24 -39.68
CA LYS A 198 8.83 17.81 -41.01
C LYS A 198 7.81 18.11 -42.11
N ALA A 199 6.52 18.05 -41.79
CA ALA A 199 5.44 18.40 -42.70
C ALA A 199 5.27 19.92 -42.90
N GLY A 200 5.99 20.76 -42.14
CA GLY A 200 5.84 22.22 -42.19
C GLY A 200 4.60 22.75 -41.45
N GLU A 201 3.94 21.91 -40.66
CA GLU A 201 2.72 22.23 -39.90
C GLU A 201 3.01 22.88 -38.53
N ILE A 202 4.26 22.82 -38.07
CA ILE A 202 4.74 23.53 -36.89
C ILE A 202 5.46 24.81 -37.32
N ASP A 203 4.88 25.96 -36.97
CA ASP A 203 5.47 27.27 -37.19
C ASP A 203 6.26 27.71 -35.94
N LEU A 204 7.59 27.68 -36.03
CA LEU A 204 8.50 28.06 -34.95
C LEU A 204 8.48 29.57 -34.62
N SER A 205 7.84 30.39 -35.46
CA SER A 205 7.64 31.82 -35.21
C SER A 205 6.49 32.11 -34.23
N THR A 206 5.54 31.19 -34.09
CA THR A 206 4.39 31.34 -33.19
C THR A 206 4.62 30.69 -31.82
N SER A 207 3.69 30.90 -30.88
CA SER A 207 3.78 30.29 -29.56
C SER A 207 3.69 28.76 -29.65
N MET A 208 4.53 28.05 -28.90
CA MET A 208 4.47 26.59 -28.80
C MET A 208 3.06 26.06 -28.45
N THR A 209 2.30 26.79 -27.62
CA THR A 209 0.95 26.41 -27.19
C THR A 209 -0.08 26.37 -28.32
N SER A 210 0.08 27.17 -29.39
CA SER A 210 -0.86 27.17 -30.53
C SER A 210 -0.87 25.83 -31.28
N HIS A 211 0.19 25.03 -31.13
CA HIS A 211 0.38 23.77 -31.83
C HIS A 211 -0.14 22.55 -31.06
N TYR A 212 -0.56 22.70 -29.79
CA TYR A 212 -1.05 21.56 -29.00
C TYR A 212 -2.28 20.86 -29.62
N PRO A 213 -3.27 21.60 -30.18
CA PRO A 213 -4.38 20.96 -30.89
C PRO A 213 -3.93 20.14 -32.10
N LEU A 214 -2.88 20.57 -32.81
CA LEU A 214 -2.34 19.85 -33.96
C LEU A 214 -1.69 18.52 -33.53
N VAL A 215 -0.93 18.55 -32.42
CA VAL A 215 -0.34 17.34 -31.84
C VAL A 215 -1.42 16.34 -31.43
N ARG A 216 -2.51 16.78 -30.79
CA ARG A 216 -3.64 15.91 -30.43
C ARG A 216 -4.30 15.30 -31.66
N LYS A 217 -4.66 16.14 -32.64
CA LYS A 217 -5.31 15.71 -33.87
C LYS A 217 -4.46 14.70 -34.64
N TRP A 218 -3.13 14.90 -34.65
CA TRP A 218 -2.21 13.95 -35.26
C TRP A 218 -2.23 12.61 -34.53
N LEU A 219 -2.17 12.61 -33.19
CA LEU A 219 -2.23 11.39 -32.38
C LEU A 219 -3.56 10.65 -32.51
N GLU A 220 -4.68 11.36 -32.55
CA GLU A 220 -6.01 10.77 -32.77
C GLU A 220 -6.11 10.06 -34.13
N ASN A 221 -5.49 10.63 -35.17
CA ASN A 221 -5.54 10.07 -36.52
C ASN A 221 -4.54 8.92 -36.74
N VAL A 222 -3.33 9.01 -36.17
CA VAL A 222 -2.21 8.10 -36.48
C VAL A 222 -2.01 7.03 -35.40
N ARG A 223 -2.38 7.33 -34.15
CA ARG A 223 -2.19 6.48 -32.97
C ARG A 223 -3.45 6.45 -32.08
N PRO A 224 -4.64 6.10 -32.63
CA PRO A 224 -5.89 6.10 -31.86
C PRO A 224 -5.81 5.19 -30.62
N GLU A 225 -4.98 4.15 -30.62
CA GLU A 225 -4.73 3.23 -29.51
C GLU A 225 -4.09 3.89 -28.27
N VAL A 226 -3.45 5.06 -28.44
CA VAL A 226 -2.80 5.79 -27.35
C VAL A 226 -3.78 6.78 -26.69
N ILE A 227 -4.85 7.16 -27.39
CA ILE A 227 -5.86 8.11 -26.91
C ILE A 227 -6.94 7.37 -26.14
N THR A 228 -6.91 7.50 -24.82
CA THR A 228 -7.87 6.80 -23.93
C THR A 228 -9.12 7.61 -23.63
N GLN A 229 -9.10 8.93 -23.84
CA GLN A 229 -10.20 9.86 -23.58
C GLN A 229 -10.11 11.08 -24.52
N PRO A 230 -11.24 11.71 -24.89
CA PRO A 230 -11.24 12.96 -25.64
C PRO A 230 -10.42 14.05 -24.92
N GLY A 231 -9.54 14.75 -25.65
CA GLY A 231 -8.70 15.81 -25.10
C GLY A 231 -7.37 15.33 -24.46
N MET A 232 -7.09 14.02 -24.44
CA MET A 232 -5.76 13.50 -24.14
C MET A 232 -4.84 13.59 -25.38
N PRO A 233 -3.52 13.81 -25.20
CA PRO A 233 -2.83 14.16 -23.97
C PRO A 233 -3.17 15.59 -23.48
N GLY A 234 -3.15 15.79 -22.15
CA GLY A 234 -3.32 17.11 -21.54
C GLY A 234 -2.20 18.09 -21.89
N ASP A 235 -2.47 19.39 -21.82
CA ASP A 235 -1.54 20.46 -22.23
C ASP A 235 -0.18 20.36 -21.53
N GLU A 236 -0.16 20.00 -20.26
CA GLU A 236 1.08 19.88 -19.47
C GLU A 236 1.97 18.73 -19.95
N ALA A 237 1.38 17.60 -20.38
CA ALA A 237 2.12 16.47 -20.92
C ALA A 237 2.74 16.82 -22.28
N ILE A 238 1.98 17.53 -23.12
CA ILE A 238 2.47 18.05 -24.41
C ILE A 238 3.60 19.05 -24.14
N ARG A 239 3.36 20.06 -23.28
CA ARG A 239 4.33 21.11 -22.93
C ARG A 239 5.65 20.52 -22.46
N LYS A 240 5.62 19.61 -21.48
CA LYS A 240 6.83 19.00 -20.89
C LYS A 240 7.66 18.28 -21.95
N THR A 241 7.00 17.63 -22.89
CA THR A 241 7.65 16.82 -23.92
C THR A 241 8.18 17.69 -25.07
N ILE A 242 7.38 18.62 -25.60
CA ILE A 242 7.76 19.39 -26.78
C ILE A 242 8.58 20.64 -26.46
N SER A 243 8.56 21.15 -25.22
CA SER A 243 9.34 22.35 -24.85
C SER A 243 10.84 22.28 -25.16
N PRO A 244 11.58 21.21 -24.80
CA PRO A 244 12.97 21.09 -25.21
C PRO A 244 13.13 21.02 -26.74
N LEU A 245 12.28 20.23 -27.43
CA LEU A 245 12.35 20.04 -28.87
C LEU A 245 12.07 21.33 -29.67
N PHE A 246 11.09 22.11 -29.23
CA PHE A 246 10.72 23.38 -29.85
C PHE A 246 11.83 24.42 -29.72
N LYS A 247 12.47 24.49 -28.53
CA LYS A 247 13.62 25.38 -28.30
C LYS A 247 14.82 24.98 -29.17
N ASP A 248 15.09 23.69 -29.29
CA ASP A 248 16.19 23.18 -30.10
C ASP A 248 15.94 23.39 -31.61
N ALA A 249 14.70 23.20 -32.07
CA ALA A 249 14.32 23.48 -33.44
C ALA A 249 14.48 24.97 -33.78
N LYS A 250 14.07 25.86 -32.87
CA LYS A 250 14.22 27.32 -33.05
C LYS A 250 15.68 27.76 -33.12
N LYS A 251 16.57 27.15 -32.33
CA LYS A 251 18.02 27.41 -32.39
C LYS A 251 18.67 26.97 -33.70
N ARG A 252 18.12 25.95 -34.38
CA ARG A 252 18.64 25.45 -35.67
C ARG A 252 18.06 26.19 -36.87
N SER A 253 16.98 26.93 -36.66
CA SER A 253 16.27 27.72 -37.69
C SER A 253 16.74 29.18 -37.74
N ASN A 254 17.46 29.65 -36.72
CA ASN A 254 18.11 30.96 -36.65
C ASN A 254 19.59 30.82 -36.98
#